data_AF-A0A833A1W1-F1
#
_entry.id   AF-A0A833A1W1-F1
#
_cell.length_a   1.000
_cell.length_b   1.000
_cell.length_c   1.000
_cell.angle_alpha   90.00
_cell.angle_beta   90.00
_cell.angle_gamma   90.00
#
_symmetry.space_group_name_H-M   'P 1'
#
loop_
_entity.id
_entity.type
_entity.pdbx_description
1 polymer ?
#
loop_
_entity_poly.entity_id
_entity_poly.type
_entity_poly.pdbx_seq_one_letter_code
_entity_poly.pdbx_strand_id
1 'polypeptide(L)'
;MKSQVTALEFVLNILLLFTLFVYAYFWSSGIFEKTLDKIKINKAERILYELDERIQRISKAGGKDVFYFEIDGTFELKRNTTNELFNYIEIRIRTSEVSNTTWVYVNSYNTNKIISKIMETPSIIRKKHQGDIFYLQLFYRIFTSGTEASSIIIEPRFNWICSGKCEITIEKVGERTINFNGYNVQAPVVRLDIK
;
A
#
# COMPACT_ATOMS: atom_id res chain seq x y z
N MET A 1 -5.52 54.69 -41.07
CA MET A 1 -4.69 53.47 -40.91
C MET A 1 -4.14 53.28 -39.49
N LYS A 2 -3.73 54.31 -38.74
CA LYS A 2 -3.20 54.14 -37.36
C LYS A 2 -4.16 53.42 -36.38
N SER A 3 -5.45 53.76 -36.40
CA SER A 3 -6.46 53.16 -35.50
C SER A 3 -6.70 51.65 -35.74
N GLN A 4 -6.53 51.16 -36.97
CA GLN A 4 -6.67 49.74 -37.28
C GLN A 4 -5.48 48.93 -36.76
N VAL A 5 -4.28 49.51 -36.75
CA VAL A 5 -3.07 48.88 -36.19
C VAL A 5 -3.20 48.76 -34.67
N THR A 6 -3.68 49.81 -33.98
CA THR A 6 -3.88 49.78 -32.52
C THR A 6 -4.98 48.78 -32.12
N ALA A 7 -6.05 48.67 -32.91
CA ALA A 7 -7.10 47.68 -32.69
C ALA A 7 -6.59 46.24 -32.91
N LEU A 8 -5.75 46.03 -33.93
CA LEU A 8 -5.13 44.73 -34.20
C LEU A 8 -4.16 44.32 -33.07
N GLU A 9 -3.32 45.24 -32.60
CA GLU A 9 -2.41 45.02 -31.47
C GLU A 9 -3.17 44.67 -30.18
N PHE A 10 -4.31 45.33 -29.93
CA PHE A 10 -5.16 45.04 -28.78
C PHE A 10 -5.74 43.61 -28.84
N VAL A 11 -6.28 43.21 -29.99
CA VAL A 11 -6.82 41.84 -30.19
C VAL A 11 -5.71 40.80 -30.08
N LEU A 12 -4.54 41.07 -30.66
CA LEU A 12 -3.39 40.16 -30.59
C LEU A 12 -2.91 39.98 -29.14
N ASN A 13 -2.84 41.05 -28.36
CA ASN A 13 -2.46 40.98 -26.95
C ASN A 13 -3.48 40.18 -26.12
N ILE A 14 -4.78 40.33 -26.37
CA ILE A 14 -5.81 39.53 -25.69
C ILE A 14 -5.66 38.05 -26.03
N LEU A 15 -5.46 37.71 -27.30
CA LEU A 15 -5.24 36.32 -27.73
C LEU A 15 -4.00 35.71 -27.07
N LEU A 16 -2.91 36.49 -26.96
CA LEU A 16 -1.66 36.05 -26.34
C LEU A 16 -1.82 35.85 -24.83
N LEU A 17 -2.56 36.74 -24.16
CA LEU A 17 -2.91 36.59 -22.74
C LEU A 17 -3.76 35.35 -22.51
N PHE A 18 -4.77 35.12 -23.36
CA PHE A 18 -5.65 33.97 -23.26
C PHE A 18 -4.88 32.65 -23.43
N THR A 19 -3.99 32.56 -24.42
CA THR A 19 -3.17 31.36 -24.61
C THR A 19 -2.23 31.13 -23.42
N LEU A 20 -1.57 32.17 -22.91
CA LEU A 20 -0.75 32.07 -21.69
C LEU A 20 -1.55 31.56 -20.48
N PHE A 21 -2.77 32.07 -20.27
CA PHE A 21 -3.66 31.60 -19.21
C PHE A 21 -4.05 30.13 -19.37
N VAL A 22 -4.39 29.71 -20.59
CA VAL A 22 -4.74 28.31 -20.87
C VAL A 22 -3.54 27.39 -20.60
N TYR A 23 -2.34 27.74 -21.08
CA TYR A 23 -1.13 26.97 -20.80
C TYR A 23 -0.82 26.90 -19.30
N ALA A 24 -0.92 28.01 -18.58
CA ALA A 24 -0.71 28.05 -17.13
C ALA A 24 -1.73 27.18 -16.38
N TYR A 25 -2.99 27.18 -16.80
CA TYR A 25 -4.04 26.34 -16.20
C TYR A 25 -3.75 24.86 -16.39
N PHE A 26 -3.45 24.41 -17.61
CA PHE A 26 -3.12 23.01 -17.87
C PHE A 26 -1.88 22.57 -17.11
N TRP A 27 -0.86 23.41 -17.03
CA TRP A 27 0.35 23.11 -16.27
C TRP A 27 0.10 23.00 -14.76
N SER A 28 -0.69 23.93 -14.21
CA SER A 28 -1.07 23.93 -12.78
C SER A 28 -1.91 22.70 -12.41
N SER A 29 -2.88 22.33 -13.25
CA SER A 29 -3.74 21.17 -13.01
C SER A 29 -2.96 19.86 -12.86
N GLY A 30 -1.94 19.64 -13.72
CA GLY A 30 -1.11 18.44 -13.65
C GLY A 30 -0.23 18.36 -12.39
N ILE A 31 0.25 19.49 -11.87
CA ILE A 31 1.03 19.53 -10.61
C ILE A 31 0.11 19.25 -9.41
N PHE A 32 -1.10 19.78 -9.44
CA PHE A 32 -2.08 19.58 -8.37
C PHE A 32 -2.51 18.11 -8.27
N GLU A 33 -2.81 17.46 -9.40
CA GLU A 33 -3.17 16.04 -9.44
C GLU A 33 -2.05 15.15 -8.89
N LYS A 34 -0.80 15.38 -9.30
CA LYS A 34 0.37 14.64 -8.77
C LYS A 34 0.53 14.81 -7.27
N THR A 35 0.25 16.00 -6.76
CA THR A 35 0.32 16.28 -5.32
C THR A 35 -0.76 15.51 -4.56
N LEU A 36 -1.99 15.50 -5.07
CA LEU A 36 -3.08 14.71 -4.50
C LEU A 36 -2.76 13.22 -4.49
N ASP A 37 -2.21 12.68 -5.58
CA ASP A 37 -1.86 11.26 -5.66
C ASP A 37 -0.76 10.89 -4.67
N LYS A 38 0.24 11.74 -4.49
CA LYS A 38 1.26 11.55 -3.45
C LYS A 38 0.65 11.51 -2.06
N ILE A 39 -0.34 12.36 -1.78
CA ILE A 39 -1.06 12.36 -0.49
C ILE A 39 -1.83 11.04 -0.30
N LYS A 40 -2.57 10.58 -1.32
CA LYS A 40 -3.30 9.30 -1.29
C LYS A 40 -2.35 8.11 -1.03
N ILE A 41 -1.23 8.07 -1.75
CA ILE A 41 -0.21 7.03 -1.61
C ILE A 41 0.38 7.04 -0.19
N ASN A 42 0.76 8.20 0.34
CA ASN A 42 1.31 8.32 1.69
C ASN A 42 0.29 7.90 2.76
N LYS A 43 -0.99 8.24 2.58
CA LYS A 43 -2.08 7.82 3.47
C LYS A 43 -2.23 6.30 3.46
N ALA A 44 -2.19 5.67 2.27
CA ALA A 44 -2.23 4.21 2.15
C ALA A 44 -1.00 3.51 2.75
N GLU A 45 0.21 4.06 2.55
CA GLU A 45 1.42 3.54 3.20
C GLU A 45 1.26 3.56 4.72
N ARG A 46 0.78 4.68 5.28
CA ARG A 46 0.50 4.80 6.71
C ARG A 46 -0.53 3.78 7.20
N ILE A 47 -1.63 3.57 6.46
CA ILE A 47 -2.65 2.57 6.80
C ILE A 47 -2.04 1.16 6.91
N LEU A 48 -1.16 0.77 5.97
CA LEU A 48 -0.50 -0.54 6.06
C LEU A 48 0.49 -0.64 7.22
N TYR A 49 1.23 0.43 7.53
CA TYR A 49 2.10 0.44 8.70
C TYR A 49 1.30 0.30 10.01
N GLU A 50 0.22 1.06 10.17
CA GLU A 50 -0.64 0.97 11.35
C GLU A 50 -1.32 -0.41 11.45
N LEU A 51 -1.73 -0.99 10.31
CA LEU A 51 -2.29 -2.34 10.27
C LEU A 51 -1.25 -3.39 10.65
N ASP A 52 -0.02 -3.29 10.15
CA ASP A 52 1.08 -4.19 10.50
C ASP A 52 1.37 -4.15 12.00
N GLU A 53 1.50 -2.95 12.59
CA GLU A 53 1.72 -2.78 14.02
C GLU A 53 0.62 -3.44 14.86
N ARG A 54 -0.64 -3.30 14.45
CA ARG A 54 -1.79 -3.92 15.13
C ARG A 54 -1.78 -5.44 15.00
N ILE A 55 -1.51 -5.98 13.80
CA ILE A 55 -1.39 -7.42 13.58
C ILE A 55 -0.26 -7.99 14.44
N GLN A 56 0.90 -7.34 14.50
CA GLN A 56 2.01 -7.79 15.33
C GLN A 56 1.71 -7.70 16.83
N ARG A 57 0.97 -6.67 17.26
CA ARG A 57 0.53 -6.55 18.65
C ARG A 57 -0.41 -7.70 19.02
N ILE A 58 -1.43 -7.96 18.19
CA ILE A 58 -2.40 -9.04 18.42
C ILE A 58 -1.76 -10.43 18.30
N SER A 59 -0.79 -10.62 17.40
CA SER A 59 -0.10 -11.92 17.28
C SER A 59 0.72 -12.28 18.53
N LYS A 60 1.35 -11.27 19.17
CA LYS A 60 2.14 -11.41 20.40
C LYS A 60 1.29 -11.47 21.66
N ALA A 61 0.38 -10.51 21.84
CA ALA A 61 -0.41 -10.37 23.06
C ALA A 61 -1.72 -11.18 23.07
N GLY A 62 -2.20 -11.59 21.90
CA GLY A 62 -3.52 -12.20 21.72
C GLY A 62 -4.66 -11.16 21.72
N GLY A 63 -5.89 -11.67 21.71
CA GLY A 63 -7.11 -10.85 21.75
C GLY A 63 -7.64 -10.45 20.37
N LYS A 64 -8.45 -9.39 20.37
CA LYS A 64 -9.18 -8.88 19.22
C LYS A 64 -9.09 -7.35 19.17
N ASP A 65 -8.84 -6.80 17.99
CA ASP A 65 -8.81 -5.36 17.72
C ASP A 65 -9.70 -5.04 16.51
N VAL A 66 -10.21 -3.82 16.45
CA VAL A 66 -10.98 -3.31 15.31
C VAL A 66 -10.31 -2.04 14.82
N PHE A 67 -9.95 -2.02 13.55
CA PHE A 67 -9.27 -0.91 12.92
C PHE A 67 -10.16 -0.29 11.84
N TYR A 68 -10.44 1.00 12.03
CA TYR A 68 -11.21 1.81 11.10
C TYR A 68 -10.26 2.70 10.31
N PHE A 69 -10.42 2.73 9.00
CA PHE A 69 -9.63 3.58 8.13
C PHE A 69 -10.43 4.00 6.91
N GLU A 70 -9.97 5.08 6.28
CA GLU A 70 -10.52 5.57 5.02
C GLU A 70 -9.44 5.54 3.96
N ILE A 71 -9.78 5.00 2.79
CA ILE A 71 -8.84 4.83 1.69
C ILE A 71 -9.40 5.38 0.39
N ASP A 72 -8.57 6.19 -0.27
CA ASP A 72 -8.83 6.75 -1.61
C ASP A 72 -8.45 5.74 -2.70
N GLY A 73 -9.03 4.54 -2.60
CA GLY A 73 -8.68 3.38 -3.42
C GLY A 73 -9.46 2.13 -3.00
N THR A 74 -8.95 0.96 -3.39
CA THR A 74 -9.49 -0.33 -2.97
C THR A 74 -8.50 -1.03 -2.04
N PHE A 75 -8.98 -1.46 -0.89
CA PHE A 75 -8.29 -2.36 0.02
C PHE A 75 -8.79 -3.79 -0.23
N GLU A 76 -7.87 -4.71 -0.45
CA GLU A 76 -8.16 -6.11 -0.72
C GLU A 76 -7.40 -7.02 0.25
N LEU A 77 -8.09 -8.01 0.80
CA LEU A 77 -7.49 -9.11 1.53
C LEU A 77 -7.59 -10.36 0.66
N LYS A 78 -6.45 -10.89 0.24
CA LYS A 78 -6.40 -12.03 -0.67
C LYS A 78 -5.96 -13.30 0.04
N ARG A 79 -6.84 -14.29 -0.05
CA ARG A 79 -6.61 -15.66 0.39
C ARG A 79 -6.03 -16.48 -0.76
N ASN A 80 -4.85 -17.02 -0.53
CA ASN A 80 -4.24 -18.06 -1.33
C ASN A 80 -4.52 -19.41 -0.67
N THR A 81 -5.41 -20.19 -1.27
CA THR A 81 -5.79 -21.53 -0.78
C THR A 81 -4.69 -22.57 -0.98
N THR A 82 -3.76 -22.33 -1.90
CA THR A 82 -2.67 -23.27 -2.21
C THR A 82 -1.49 -23.07 -1.28
N ASN A 83 -1.23 -21.83 -0.85
CA ASN A 83 -0.18 -21.53 0.10
C ASN A 83 -0.53 -20.33 0.97
N GLU A 84 -1.01 -20.63 2.17
CA GLU A 84 -1.51 -19.65 3.13
C GLU A 84 -0.40 -18.74 3.69
N LEU A 85 0.87 -19.13 3.58
CA LEU A 85 2.01 -18.27 3.92
C LEU A 85 2.15 -17.08 2.97
N PHE A 86 1.52 -17.14 1.80
CA PHE A 86 1.50 -16.06 0.82
C PHE A 86 0.15 -15.34 0.80
N ASN A 87 -0.66 -15.46 1.84
CA ASN A 87 -1.79 -14.56 2.02
C ASN A 87 -1.27 -13.12 2.18
N TYR A 88 -1.91 -12.19 1.48
CA TYR A 88 -1.45 -10.80 1.46
C TYR A 88 -2.62 -9.83 1.50
N ILE A 89 -2.31 -8.66 2.03
CA ILE A 89 -3.15 -7.48 2.00
C ILE A 89 -2.63 -6.60 0.87
N GLU A 90 -3.52 -6.06 0.06
CA GLU A 90 -3.20 -5.20 -1.07
C GLU A 90 -4.06 -3.96 -1.06
N ILE A 91 -3.43 -2.81 -1.21
CA ILE A 91 -4.09 -1.56 -1.51
C ILE A 91 -3.82 -1.23 -2.98
N ARG A 92 -4.86 -0.81 -3.70
CA ARG A 92 -4.76 -0.25 -5.04
C ARG A 92 -5.30 1.17 -5.05
N ILE A 93 -4.52 2.10 -5.54
CA ILE A 93 -4.89 3.51 -5.68
C ILE A 93 -4.78 3.87 -7.15
N ARG A 94 -5.81 4.53 -7.69
CA ARG A 94 -5.72 5.11 -9.03
C ARG A 94 -4.93 6.41 -8.99
N THR A 95 -4.00 6.57 -9.93
CA THR A 95 -3.11 7.71 -10.07
C THR A 95 -3.26 8.33 -11.46
N SER A 96 -3.09 9.64 -11.57
CA SER A 96 -3.04 10.36 -12.84
C SER A 96 -1.76 10.05 -13.63
N GLU A 97 -0.69 9.68 -12.92
CA GLU A 97 0.55 9.23 -13.56
C GLU A 97 0.44 7.78 -14.02
N VAL A 98 0.62 7.58 -15.33
CA VAL A 98 0.75 6.26 -15.94
C VAL A 98 2.22 5.88 -15.93
N SER A 99 2.60 4.92 -15.10
CA SER A 99 3.97 4.40 -15.05
C SER A 99 3.98 2.90 -14.77
N ASN A 100 5.10 2.26 -15.12
CA ASN A 100 5.33 0.85 -14.85
C ASN A 100 6.65 0.72 -14.11
N THR A 101 6.60 0.23 -12.88
CA THR A 101 7.79 -0.06 -12.08
C THR A 101 7.85 -1.54 -11.71
N THR A 102 9.03 -1.98 -11.26
CA THR A 102 9.16 -3.28 -10.60
C THR A 102 8.77 -3.14 -9.13
N TRP A 103 8.58 -4.27 -8.45
CA TRP A 103 8.31 -4.26 -7.01
C TRP A 103 9.52 -3.69 -6.25
N VAL A 104 9.28 -2.66 -5.44
CA VAL A 104 10.26 -2.04 -4.54
C VAL A 104 9.81 -2.24 -3.11
N TYR A 105 10.70 -2.72 -2.25
CA TYR A 105 10.43 -2.88 -0.82
C TYR A 105 10.42 -1.51 -0.13
N VAL A 106 9.35 -1.22 0.61
CA VAL A 106 9.19 0.03 1.38
C VAL A 106 9.87 -0.12 2.74
N ASN A 107 9.73 -1.28 3.38
CA ASN A 107 10.51 -1.63 4.55
C ASN A 107 11.79 -2.37 4.14
N SER A 108 12.94 -1.83 4.56
CA SER A 108 14.26 -2.29 4.13
C SER A 108 14.62 -3.63 4.76
N TYR A 109 14.35 -4.73 4.07
CA TYR A 109 14.99 -5.99 4.39
C TYR A 109 15.86 -6.42 3.22
N ASN A 110 17.15 -6.15 3.37
CA ASN A 110 18.15 -6.71 2.48
C ASN A 110 18.14 -8.24 2.68
N THR A 111 17.60 -8.96 1.70
CA THR A 111 17.49 -10.43 1.71
C THR A 111 18.85 -11.15 1.83
N ASN A 112 19.95 -10.41 1.70
CA ASN A 112 21.31 -10.94 1.67
C ASN A 112 22.10 -10.72 2.97
N LYS A 113 21.52 -10.10 4.01
CA LYS A 113 22.18 -10.04 5.32
C LYS A 113 21.61 -11.13 6.22
N ILE A 114 22.48 -12.06 6.61
CA ILE A 114 22.26 -12.91 7.79
C ILE A 114 22.19 -11.95 8.97
N ILE A 115 21.01 -11.81 9.57
CA ILE A 115 20.78 -10.95 10.72
C ILE A 115 20.93 -11.83 11.96
N SER A 116 21.87 -11.49 12.82
CA SER A 116 22.24 -12.21 14.05
C SER A 116 21.24 -12.08 15.20
N LYS A 117 20.04 -11.52 14.94
CA LYS A 117 18.96 -11.36 15.91
C LYS A 117 17.65 -11.74 15.21
N ILE A 118 16.77 -12.51 15.88
CA ILE A 118 15.40 -12.73 15.39
C ILE A 118 14.79 -11.35 15.09
N MET A 119 14.34 -11.14 13.85
CA MET A 119 13.63 -9.92 13.50
C MET A 119 12.36 -9.81 14.32
N GLU A 120 12.17 -8.65 14.92
CA GLU A 120 10.96 -8.32 15.69
C GLU A 120 9.70 -8.26 14.82
N THR A 121 9.87 -8.16 13.48
CA THR A 121 8.82 -7.90 12.49
C THR A 121 8.92 -8.85 11.27
N PRO A 122 8.07 -9.88 11.15
CA PRO A 122 8.06 -10.78 9.97
C PRO A 122 7.33 -10.22 8.74
N SER A 123 6.89 -8.95 8.78
CA SER A 123 6.16 -8.29 7.70
C SER A 123 7.07 -7.87 6.56
N ILE A 124 6.54 -7.77 5.35
CA ILE A 124 7.13 -7.11 4.20
C ILE A 124 6.08 -6.20 3.58
N ILE A 125 6.47 -4.95 3.35
CA ILE A 125 5.69 -3.97 2.60
C ILE A 125 6.43 -3.67 1.31
N ARG A 126 5.74 -3.82 0.18
CA ARG A 126 6.28 -3.52 -1.16
C ARG A 126 5.31 -2.70 -1.98
N LYS A 127 5.86 -1.91 -2.89
CA LYS A 127 5.10 -1.05 -3.81
C LYS A 127 5.47 -1.26 -5.26
N LYS A 128 4.52 -0.98 -6.15
CA LYS A 128 4.68 -1.05 -7.60
C LYS A 128 3.69 -0.10 -8.28
N HIS A 129 4.11 0.52 -9.37
CA HIS A 129 3.22 1.15 -10.33
C HIS A 129 2.97 0.20 -11.50
N GLN A 130 1.72 0.06 -11.91
CA GLN A 130 1.36 -0.65 -13.14
C GLN A 130 0.19 0.07 -13.81
N GLY A 131 0.50 0.75 -14.91
CA GLY A 131 -0.44 1.64 -15.59
C GLY A 131 -0.80 2.84 -14.70
N ASP A 132 -2.09 3.10 -14.60
CA ASP A 132 -2.72 4.14 -13.76
C ASP A 132 -3.00 3.65 -12.33
N ILE A 133 -2.44 2.52 -11.92
CA ILE A 133 -2.67 1.94 -10.60
C ILE A 133 -1.36 1.82 -9.83
N PHE A 134 -1.35 2.40 -8.63
CA PHE A 134 -0.36 2.19 -7.61
C PHE A 134 -0.78 1.04 -6.69
N TYR A 135 0.07 0.04 -6.59
CA TYR A 135 -0.09 -1.13 -5.76
C TYR A 135 0.80 -1.02 -4.53
N LEU A 136 0.23 -1.30 -3.38
CA LEU A 136 0.94 -1.43 -2.12
C LEU A 136 0.51 -2.74 -1.46
N GLN A 137 1.47 -3.59 -1.09
CA GLN A 137 1.18 -4.90 -0.54
C GLN A 137 1.88 -5.11 0.79
N LEU A 138 1.17 -5.71 1.75
CA LEU A 138 1.66 -6.20 3.03
C LEU A 138 1.48 -7.72 3.06
N PHE A 139 2.54 -8.45 3.38
CA PHE A 139 2.49 -9.89 3.62
C PHE A 139 3.51 -10.28 4.68
N TYR A 140 3.34 -11.45 5.28
CA TYR A 140 4.28 -11.97 6.28
C TYR A 140 5.06 -13.12 5.68
N ARG A 141 6.35 -13.18 6.01
CA ARG A 141 7.22 -14.28 5.60
C ARG A 141 7.72 -15.04 6.83
N ILE A 142 8.32 -16.20 6.57
CA ILE A 142 9.10 -16.89 7.58
C ILE A 142 10.46 -16.21 7.64
N PHE A 143 10.87 -15.83 8.84
CA PHE A 143 12.17 -15.26 9.12
C PHE A 143 12.97 -16.22 9.99
N THR A 144 14.24 -16.44 9.65
CA THR A 144 15.14 -17.31 10.40
C THR A 144 16.37 -16.54 10.87
N SER A 145 16.79 -16.76 12.12
CA SER A 145 18.03 -16.24 12.69
C SER A 145 18.72 -17.36 13.48
N GLY A 146 19.81 -17.90 12.93
CA GLY A 146 20.45 -19.08 13.51
C GLY A 146 19.51 -20.29 13.51
N THR A 147 19.21 -20.83 14.69
CA THR A 147 18.30 -21.97 14.92
C THR A 147 16.85 -21.56 15.16
N GLU A 148 16.58 -20.26 15.26
CA GLU A 148 15.26 -19.74 15.61
C GLU A 148 14.53 -19.23 14.37
N ALA A 149 13.22 -19.44 14.33
CA ALA A 149 12.37 -19.03 13.23
C ALA A 149 11.09 -18.36 13.75
N SER A 150 10.62 -17.33 13.06
CA SER A 150 9.39 -16.62 13.39
C SER A 150 8.56 -16.33 12.14
N SER A 151 7.24 -16.34 12.29
CA SER A 151 6.31 -15.96 11.22
C SER A 151 4.95 -15.57 11.81
N ILE A 152 4.10 -14.95 11.01
CA ILE A 152 2.69 -14.70 11.30
C ILE A 152 1.90 -15.23 10.12
N ILE A 153 0.85 -16.01 10.37
CA ILE A 153 -0.06 -16.47 9.32
C ILE A 153 -1.25 -15.53 9.30
N ILE A 154 -1.47 -14.84 8.18
CA ILE A 154 -2.75 -14.15 7.94
C ILE A 154 -3.75 -15.20 7.45
N GLU A 155 -4.92 -15.29 8.06
CA GLU A 155 -5.97 -16.21 7.65
C GLU A 155 -7.28 -15.45 7.34
N PRO A 156 -7.47 -14.99 6.09
CA PRO A 156 -8.76 -14.45 5.66
C PRO A 156 -9.80 -15.56 5.62
N ARG A 157 -11.04 -15.31 6.04
CA ARG A 157 -12.14 -16.25 5.75
C ARG A 157 -12.43 -16.33 4.25
N PHE A 158 -12.49 -15.16 3.61
CA PHE A 158 -12.78 -14.99 2.19
C PHE A 158 -11.84 -13.95 1.57
N ASN A 159 -11.89 -13.85 0.25
CA ASN A 159 -11.35 -12.66 -0.40
C ASN A 159 -12.28 -11.48 -0.09
N TRP A 160 -11.72 -10.42 0.48
CA TRP A 160 -12.49 -9.22 0.83
C TRP A 160 -12.00 -8.04 0.03
N ILE A 161 -12.92 -7.15 -0.34
CA ILE A 161 -12.65 -5.89 -1.02
C ILE A 161 -13.46 -4.79 -0.32
N CYS A 162 -12.81 -3.69 0.02
CA CYS A 162 -13.46 -2.50 0.54
C CYS A 162 -12.89 -1.23 -0.12
N SER A 163 -13.71 -0.18 -0.25
CA SER A 163 -13.31 1.12 -0.76
C SER A 163 -13.94 2.25 0.07
N GLY A 164 -13.25 3.38 0.17
CA GLY A 164 -13.69 4.48 1.04
C GLY A 164 -13.50 4.13 2.50
N LYS A 165 -14.58 4.10 3.28
CA LYS A 165 -14.54 3.78 4.72
C LYS A 165 -14.58 2.28 4.94
N CYS A 166 -13.55 1.75 5.59
CA CYS A 166 -13.38 0.33 5.84
C CYS A 166 -13.23 0.05 7.33
N GLU A 167 -13.78 -1.08 7.77
CA GLU A 167 -13.57 -1.65 9.10
C GLU A 167 -12.93 -3.02 8.95
N ILE A 168 -11.76 -3.22 9.55
CA ILE A 168 -11.10 -4.53 9.63
C ILE A 168 -11.04 -4.99 11.09
N THR A 169 -11.52 -6.21 11.31
CA THR A 169 -11.38 -6.93 12.57
C THR A 169 -10.13 -7.80 12.52
N ILE A 170 -9.30 -7.72 13.56
CA ILE A 170 -8.04 -8.43 13.71
C ILE A 170 -8.15 -9.32 14.95
N GLU A 171 -7.94 -10.62 14.82
CA GLU A 171 -8.10 -11.57 15.93
C GLU A 171 -7.01 -12.65 15.91
N LYS A 172 -6.34 -12.90 17.04
CA LYS A 172 -5.49 -14.09 17.17
C LYS A 172 -6.38 -15.30 17.43
N VAL A 173 -6.39 -16.26 16.51
CA VAL A 173 -7.29 -17.43 16.57
C VAL A 173 -6.60 -18.71 17.00
N GLY A 174 -5.27 -18.70 17.06
CA GLY A 174 -4.49 -19.83 17.51
C GLY A 174 -3.04 -19.74 17.08
N GLU A 175 -2.36 -20.88 17.12
CA GLU A 175 -0.99 -21.05 16.65
C GLU A 175 -0.93 -22.31 15.78
N ARG A 176 -0.08 -22.29 14.76
CA ARG A 176 0.09 -23.40 13.84
C ARG A 176 1.58 -23.67 13.64
N THR A 177 1.95 -24.95 13.66
CA THR A 177 3.30 -25.37 13.30
C THR A 177 3.44 -25.41 11.79
N ILE A 178 4.39 -24.64 11.26
CA ILE A 178 4.79 -24.65 9.85
C ILE A 178 6.12 -25.39 9.75
N ASN A 179 6.23 -26.32 8.82
CA ASN A 179 7.51 -26.89 8.46
C ASN A 179 8.15 -26.07 7.33
N PHE A 180 9.31 -25.48 7.60
CA PHE A 180 10.07 -24.71 6.62
C PHE A 180 11.53 -25.17 6.62
N ASN A 181 11.97 -25.75 5.49
CA ASN A 181 13.33 -26.27 5.33
C ASN A 181 13.80 -27.20 6.46
N GLY A 182 12.89 -28.02 7.00
CA GLY A 182 13.19 -28.95 8.10
C GLY A 182 13.07 -28.35 9.51
N TYR A 183 12.77 -27.06 9.63
CA TYR A 183 12.48 -26.39 10.90
C TYR A 183 10.98 -26.36 11.17
N ASN A 184 10.57 -26.76 12.37
CA ASN A 184 9.22 -26.58 12.85
C ASN A 184 9.08 -25.21 13.51
N VAL A 185 8.29 -24.34 12.90
CA VAL A 185 8.06 -22.97 13.35
C VAL A 185 6.64 -22.85 13.90
N GLN A 186 6.50 -22.54 15.18
CA GLN A 186 5.19 -22.24 15.76
C GLN A 186 4.84 -20.78 15.44
N ALA A 187 3.84 -20.56 14.58
CA ALA A 187 3.44 -19.23 14.14
C ALA A 187 2.02 -18.89 14.64
N PRO A 188 1.80 -17.70 15.20
CA PRO A 188 0.45 -17.21 15.49
C PRO A 188 -0.35 -17.06 14.20
N VAL A 189 -1.60 -17.50 14.27
CA VAL A 189 -2.61 -17.33 13.23
C VAL A 189 -3.45 -16.12 13.57
N VAL A 190 -3.43 -15.12 12.71
CA VAL A 190 -4.21 -13.89 12.83
C VAL A 190 -5.28 -13.89 11.75
N ARG A 191 -6.54 -13.95 12.19
CA ARG A 191 -7.69 -13.79 11.32
C ARG A 191 -7.95 -12.33 11.06
N LEU A 192 -8.22 -12.04 9.79
CA LEU A 192 -8.63 -10.72 9.32
C LEU A 192 -9.99 -10.84 8.64
N ASP A 193 -10.95 -10.04 9.11
CA ASP A 193 -12.31 -9.97 8.54
C ASP A 193 -12.67 -8.50 8.29
N ILE A 194 -13.20 -8.20 7.09
CA ILE A 194 -13.67 -6.86 6.73
C ILE A 194 -15.19 -6.80 6.90
N LYS A 195 -15.71 -5.68 7.39
CA LYS A 195 -17.15 -5.37 7.41
C LYS A 195 -17.52 -4.30 6.40
#